data_AF-A0A9J7MLD7-F1
#
_entry.id   AF-A0A9J7MLD7-F1
#
_cell.length_a   1.000
_cell.length_b   1.000
_cell.length_c   1.000
_cell.angle_alpha   90.00
_cell.angle_beta   90.00
_cell.angle_gamma   90.00
#
_symmetry.space_group_name_H-M   'P 1'
#
loop_
_entity.id
_entity.type
_entity.pdbx_description
1 polymer ?
#
loop_
_entity_poly.entity_id
_entity_poly.type
_entity_poly.pdbx_seq_one_letter_code
_entity_poly.pdbx_strand_id
1 'polypeptide(L)'
;MMNLLNGALGRQNGKNCSNSDAVFIVNEVRNGSSSCLTTVDLPRGAGQAAAVIDFLKQTDWILMVSDTLILRANFYHPDVKLFSSVVFRLQYLPGGAAELQPSIQTFRLFQYQTADDYVQLLFHILFVLFYIYNVLNEIWNIRKSGRAYFTSFWNVLILCNIGLSTATIVTFALRYIQAAAALRDIQQAKGVFGINEFVDISTAGQWDATFKEVVSFSIFISTFCILRVLNFSRGVATVYALPRLIYGEAFGFAVYMLVIIVAYGISGNLIFGKNMETFSGFKKTSYVLFEMGLGRPFVGVFADDMKAVDRVMGPLYYSTFVMVFVFYLMNLGVGMLCNWLSYCQTSDDIGVDTAMGDYFWNSFRSLLGMRHEPQDFDDEAPLPDHFIEETLQRTDTLLQEVDRLTEVMYKFECKKRKLIQVQPSTSQA
;
A
#
# COMPACT_ATOMS: atom_id res chain seq x y z
N MET A 1 -32.67 -35.73 13.73
CA MET A 1 -31.99 -36.68 14.64
C MET A 1 -31.36 -37.85 13.89
N MET A 2 -32.10 -38.54 13.01
CA MET A 2 -31.59 -39.69 12.23
C MET A 2 -30.44 -39.33 11.26
N ASN A 3 -30.49 -38.18 10.60
CA ASN A 3 -29.38 -37.70 9.74
C ASN A 3 -28.14 -37.24 10.56
N LEU A 4 -28.36 -36.71 11.77
CA LEU A 4 -27.29 -36.32 12.70
C LEU A 4 -26.57 -37.54 13.27
N LEU A 5 -27.33 -38.60 13.58
CA LEU A 5 -26.83 -39.91 13.99
C LEU A 5 -25.92 -40.51 12.91
N ASN A 6 -26.34 -40.49 11.64
CA ASN A 6 -25.53 -41.02 10.53
C ASN A 6 -24.24 -40.23 10.29
N GLY A 7 -24.25 -38.90 10.45
CA GLY A 7 -23.05 -38.07 10.27
C GLY A 7 -21.98 -38.29 11.36
N ALA A 8 -22.40 -38.41 12.63
CA ALA A 8 -21.49 -38.68 13.74
C ALA A 8 -20.94 -40.12 13.73
N LEU A 9 -21.80 -41.11 13.44
CA LEU A 9 -21.40 -42.53 13.32
C LEU A 9 -20.56 -42.80 12.06
N GLY A 10 -20.79 -42.08 10.97
CA GLY A 10 -20.00 -42.19 9.73
C GLY A 10 -18.53 -41.79 9.94
N ARG A 11 -18.27 -40.81 10.82
CA ARG A 11 -16.90 -40.35 11.14
C ARG A 11 -16.12 -41.34 12.01
N GLN A 12 -16.76 -42.03 12.96
CA GLN A 12 -16.10 -43.02 13.81
C GLN A 12 -15.72 -44.31 13.06
N ASN A 13 -16.47 -44.70 12.03
CA ASN A 13 -16.29 -45.98 11.35
C ASN A 13 -15.17 -46.02 10.29
N GLY A 14 -14.37 -44.94 10.13
CA GLY A 14 -13.18 -44.94 9.27
C GLY A 14 -13.43 -45.32 7.80
N LYS A 15 -14.70 -45.35 7.35
CA LYS A 15 -15.05 -45.70 5.97
C LYS A 15 -15.21 -44.41 5.17
N ASN A 16 -14.15 -44.14 4.41
CA ASN A 16 -14.07 -43.25 3.26
C ASN A 16 -14.70 -41.86 3.46
N CYS A 17 -13.85 -40.82 3.38
CA CYS A 17 -14.26 -39.57 2.73
C CYS A 17 -14.52 -39.91 1.25
N SER A 18 -15.61 -40.64 1.00
CA SER A 18 -16.06 -41.06 -0.32
C SER A 18 -16.78 -39.86 -0.91
N ASN A 19 -16.33 -39.45 -2.09
CA ASN A 19 -17.11 -38.69 -3.05
C ASN A 19 -18.51 -39.29 -3.16
N SER A 20 -19.48 -38.76 -2.41
CA SER A 20 -20.90 -38.93 -2.70
C SER A 20 -21.71 -37.99 -1.82
N ASP A 21 -22.17 -36.95 -2.51
CA ASP A 21 -23.43 -36.23 -2.33
C ASP A 21 -23.45 -35.08 -1.30
N ALA A 22 -23.46 -33.87 -1.89
CA ALA A 22 -23.75 -32.56 -1.32
C ALA A 22 -22.62 -31.83 -0.56
N VAL A 23 -21.39 -31.86 -1.09
CA VAL A 23 -20.33 -30.92 -0.68
C VAL A 23 -20.10 -29.90 -1.79
N PHE A 24 -20.56 -28.67 -1.59
CA PHE A 24 -20.05 -27.54 -2.36
C PHE A 24 -18.60 -27.29 -1.91
N ILE A 25 -17.66 -27.74 -2.74
CA ILE A 25 -16.24 -27.50 -2.58
C ILE A 25 -15.99 -26.01 -2.87
N VAL A 26 -15.90 -25.19 -1.81
CA VAL A 26 -15.20 -23.91 -1.91
C VAL A 26 -13.72 -24.22 -1.70
N ASN A 27 -12.99 -24.36 -2.81
CA ASN A 27 -11.55 -24.53 -2.82
C ASN A 27 -10.88 -23.25 -2.30
N GLU A 28 -10.57 -23.18 -1.01
CA GLU A 28 -9.49 -22.33 -0.52
C GLU A 28 -8.20 -23.15 -0.64
N VAL A 29 -7.49 -22.96 -1.76
CA VAL A 29 -6.28 -23.71 -2.11
C VAL A 29 -5.17 -23.37 -1.11
N ARG A 30 -4.96 -24.26 -0.13
CA ARG A 30 -3.69 -24.41 0.58
C ARG A 30 -3.24 -25.86 0.35
N ASN A 31 -2.28 -26.04 -0.56
CA ASN A 31 -1.49 -27.25 -0.81
C ASN A 31 -2.14 -28.61 -0.44
N GLY A 32 -2.79 -29.25 -1.41
CA GLY A 32 -2.67 -30.70 -1.62
C GLY A 32 -3.17 -31.67 -0.55
N SER A 33 -3.90 -31.26 0.49
CA SER A 33 -4.59 -32.18 1.39
C SER A 33 -6.10 -32.10 1.18
N SER A 34 -6.71 -33.23 0.82
CA SER A 34 -8.17 -33.41 0.85
C SER A 34 -8.64 -33.32 2.31
N SER A 35 -8.97 -32.12 2.76
CA SER A 35 -9.47 -31.88 4.11
C SER A 35 -10.87 -32.47 4.27
N CYS A 36 -11.01 -33.51 5.08
CA CYS A 36 -12.31 -34.11 5.39
C CYS A 36 -13.05 -33.20 6.38
N LEU A 37 -13.98 -32.38 5.87
CA LEU A 37 -14.80 -31.48 6.67
C LEU A 37 -16.11 -32.19 7.04
N THR A 38 -16.41 -32.29 8.34
CA THR A 38 -17.75 -32.70 8.79
C THR A 38 -18.46 -31.51 9.40
N THR A 39 -19.65 -31.19 8.89
CA THR A 39 -20.50 -30.09 9.38
C THR A 39 -21.68 -30.66 10.16
N VAL A 40 -22.09 -29.95 11.20
CA VAL A 40 -23.27 -30.29 12.01
C VAL A 40 -24.05 -29.01 12.27
N ASP A 41 -25.29 -28.96 11.79
CA ASP A 41 -26.17 -27.82 12.02
C ASP A 41 -26.85 -27.93 13.39
N LEU A 42 -26.73 -26.86 14.18
CA LEU A 42 -27.37 -26.77 15.48
C LEU A 42 -28.83 -26.31 15.33
N PRO A 43 -29.78 -26.97 16.02
CA PRO A 43 -31.17 -26.54 16.01
C PRO A 43 -31.35 -25.21 16.74
N ARG A 44 -32.39 -24.46 16.40
CA ARG A 44 -32.69 -23.14 16.98
C ARG A 44 -33.05 -23.16 18.47
N GLY A 45 -33.64 -24.25 18.94
CA GLY A 45 -34.08 -24.38 20.33
C GLY A 45 -32.89 -24.67 21.24
N ALA A 46 -32.68 -23.84 22.27
CA ALA A 46 -31.55 -23.99 23.21
C ALA A 46 -31.47 -25.39 23.84
N GLY A 47 -32.61 -25.97 24.25
CA GLY A 47 -32.65 -27.32 24.84
C GLY A 47 -32.29 -28.44 23.84
N GLN A 48 -32.72 -28.32 22.58
CA GLN A 48 -32.36 -29.28 21.54
C GLN A 48 -30.89 -29.13 21.13
N ALA A 49 -30.39 -27.90 21.07
CA ALA A 49 -28.98 -27.62 20.77
C ALA A 49 -28.07 -28.16 21.86
N ALA A 50 -28.42 -27.96 23.13
CA ALA A 50 -27.70 -28.54 24.27
C ALA A 50 -27.66 -30.07 24.18
N ALA A 51 -28.79 -30.72 23.88
CA ALA A 51 -28.83 -32.18 23.72
C ALA A 51 -27.94 -32.68 22.55
N VAL A 52 -27.88 -31.93 21.43
CA VAL A 52 -26.97 -32.25 20.31
C VAL A 52 -25.51 -32.07 20.73
N ILE A 53 -25.18 -31.00 21.45
CA ILE A 53 -23.82 -30.76 21.94
C ILE A 53 -23.40 -31.85 22.94
N ASP A 54 -24.29 -32.25 23.86
CA ASP A 54 -24.04 -33.33 24.80
C ASP A 54 -23.83 -34.67 24.06
N PHE A 55 -24.59 -34.93 23.00
CA PHE A 55 -24.40 -36.09 22.15
C PHE A 55 -23.04 -36.07 21.41
N LEU A 56 -22.65 -34.93 20.85
CA LEU A 56 -21.33 -34.76 20.20
C LEU A 56 -20.18 -34.94 21.20
N LYS A 57 -20.38 -34.53 22.45
CA LYS A 57 -19.43 -34.73 23.54
C LYS A 57 -19.35 -36.20 23.97
N GLN A 58 -20.48 -36.89 24.07
CA GLN A 58 -20.52 -38.33 24.42
C GLN A 58 -19.92 -39.23 23.33
N THR A 59 -19.94 -38.77 22.08
CA THR A 59 -19.40 -39.51 20.92
C THR A 59 -17.94 -39.17 20.60
N ASP A 60 -17.28 -38.35 21.44
CA ASP A 60 -15.92 -37.85 21.22
C ASP A 60 -15.69 -37.33 19.79
N TRP A 61 -16.64 -36.52 19.31
CA TRP A 61 -16.61 -36.01 17.93
C TRP A 61 -15.35 -35.17 17.64
N ILE A 62 -14.83 -34.49 18.66
CA ILE A 62 -13.54 -33.79 18.62
C ILE A 62 -12.45 -34.79 18.99
N LEU A 63 -11.80 -35.34 17.96
CA LEU A 63 -10.67 -36.26 18.10
C LEU A 63 -9.36 -35.50 18.30
N MET A 64 -8.34 -36.15 18.86
CA MET A 64 -6.97 -35.61 18.97
C MET A 64 -6.32 -35.26 17.62
N VAL A 65 -6.78 -35.88 16.53
CA VAL A 65 -6.33 -35.61 15.15
C VAL A 65 -7.01 -34.36 14.56
N SER A 66 -8.01 -33.78 15.24
CA SER A 66 -8.73 -32.61 14.73
C SER A 66 -7.82 -31.39 14.79
N ASP A 67 -7.53 -30.81 13.63
CA ASP A 67 -6.68 -29.61 13.53
C ASP A 67 -7.48 -28.34 13.87
N THR A 68 -8.65 -28.14 13.25
CA THR A 68 -9.43 -26.90 13.42
C THR A 68 -10.90 -27.18 13.70
N LEU A 69 -11.44 -26.53 14.74
CA LEU A 69 -12.86 -26.44 15.02
C LEU A 69 -13.37 -25.06 14.59
N ILE A 70 -14.42 -25.01 13.77
CA ILE A 70 -15.00 -23.76 13.27
C ILE A 70 -16.45 -23.67 13.71
N LEU A 71 -16.77 -22.63 14.49
CA LEU A 71 -18.15 -22.28 14.84
C LEU A 71 -18.56 -21.06 14.00
N ARG A 72 -19.65 -21.20 13.24
CA ARG A 72 -20.20 -20.10 12.42
C ARG A 72 -21.59 -19.72 12.93
N ALA A 73 -21.84 -18.43 13.07
CA ALA A 73 -23.13 -17.90 13.46
C ALA A 73 -23.42 -16.61 12.69
N ASN A 74 -24.64 -16.49 12.18
CA ASN A 74 -25.10 -15.31 11.45
C ASN A 74 -26.13 -14.57 12.30
N PHE A 75 -25.94 -13.27 12.43
CA PHE A 75 -26.83 -12.36 13.14
C PHE A 75 -27.37 -11.31 12.18
N TYR A 76 -28.64 -10.96 12.32
CA TYR A 76 -29.26 -9.87 11.57
C TYR A 76 -29.82 -8.86 12.55
N HIS A 77 -29.42 -7.60 12.39
CA HIS A 77 -29.92 -6.49 13.18
C HIS A 77 -30.91 -5.69 12.34
N PRO A 78 -32.23 -5.75 12.64
CA PRO A 78 -33.29 -5.20 11.77
C PRO A 78 -33.28 -3.67 11.70
N ASP A 79 -32.98 -2.97 12.79
CA ASP A 79 -33.09 -1.50 12.87
C ASP A 79 -32.10 -0.80 11.93
N VAL A 80 -30.86 -1.30 11.87
CA VAL A 80 -29.79 -0.81 10.98
C VAL A 80 -29.63 -1.65 9.70
N LYS A 81 -30.46 -2.69 9.52
CA LYS A 81 -30.45 -3.63 8.38
C LYS A 81 -29.07 -4.24 8.08
N LEU A 82 -28.29 -4.51 9.13
CA LEU A 82 -26.94 -5.05 9.04
C LEU A 82 -26.93 -6.56 9.30
N PHE A 83 -26.17 -7.29 8.50
CA PHE A 83 -25.82 -8.68 8.75
C PHE A 83 -24.43 -8.74 9.40
N SER A 84 -24.28 -9.61 10.37
CA SER A 84 -23.01 -9.91 11.03
C SER A 84 -22.76 -11.41 10.96
N SER A 85 -21.70 -11.82 10.28
CA SER A 85 -21.21 -13.19 10.28
C SER A 85 -20.09 -13.30 11.30
N VAL A 86 -20.29 -14.14 12.32
CA VAL A 86 -19.31 -14.43 13.36
C VAL A 86 -18.74 -15.82 13.11
N VAL A 87 -17.43 -15.91 13.00
CA VAL A 87 -16.70 -17.16 12.82
C VAL A 87 -15.66 -17.27 13.92
N PHE A 88 -15.80 -18.26 14.80
CA PHE A 88 -14.76 -18.64 15.75
C PHE A 88 -13.96 -19.78 15.15
N ARG A 89 -12.67 -19.57 14.91
CA ARG A 89 -11.74 -20.64 14.51
C ARG A 89 -10.90 -21.01 15.73
N LEU A 90 -11.02 -22.24 16.20
CA LEU A 90 -10.19 -22.79 17.26
C LEU A 90 -9.22 -23.78 16.62
N GLN A 91 -7.94 -23.45 16.61
CA GLN A 91 -6.89 -24.31 16.04
C GLN A 91 -6.14 -25.04 17.16
N TYR A 92 -6.04 -26.36 17.04
CA TYR A 92 -5.29 -27.20 17.97
C TYR A 92 -3.86 -27.35 17.47
N LEU A 93 -2.90 -26.89 18.27
CA LEU A 93 -1.48 -27.04 17.96
C LEU A 93 -0.99 -28.44 18.35
N PRO A 94 0.04 -28.99 17.67
CA PRO A 94 0.64 -30.29 18.00
C PRO A 94 1.17 -30.42 19.43
N GLY A 95 1.34 -29.31 20.16
CA GLY A 95 1.73 -29.28 21.57
C GLY A 95 0.56 -29.34 22.56
N GLY A 96 -0.68 -29.52 22.10
CA GLY A 96 -1.88 -29.59 22.95
C GLY A 96 -2.47 -28.23 23.36
N ALA A 97 -1.85 -27.12 22.95
CA ALA A 97 -2.42 -25.79 23.09
C ALA A 97 -3.50 -25.55 22.02
N ALA A 98 -4.52 -24.75 22.34
CA ALA A 98 -5.54 -24.34 21.38
C ALA A 98 -5.53 -22.81 21.23
N GLU A 99 -5.47 -22.33 20.00
CA GLU A 99 -5.48 -20.90 19.66
C GLU A 99 -6.86 -20.51 19.12
N LEU A 100 -7.49 -19.49 19.74
CA LEU A 100 -8.79 -18.98 19.32
C LEU A 100 -8.62 -17.73 18.46
N GLN A 101 -9.10 -17.78 17.23
CA GLN A 101 -9.13 -16.67 16.28
C GLN A 101 -10.58 -16.30 15.93
N PRO A 102 -11.15 -15.29 16.62
CA PRO A 102 -12.47 -14.77 16.27
C PRO A 102 -12.40 -13.86 15.04
N SER A 103 -13.32 -14.06 14.10
CA SER A 103 -13.50 -13.18 12.94
C SER A 103 -14.96 -12.73 12.88
N ILE A 104 -15.17 -11.42 12.94
CA ILE A 104 -16.50 -10.81 12.89
C ILE A 104 -16.55 -9.93 11.65
N GLN A 105 -17.47 -10.22 10.74
CA GLN A 105 -17.65 -9.44 9.52
C GLN A 105 -19.07 -8.88 9.47
N THR A 106 -19.18 -7.55 9.43
CA THR A 106 -20.45 -6.83 9.33
C THR A 106 -20.61 -6.20 7.96
N PHE A 107 -21.73 -6.48 7.31
CA PHE A 107 -22.02 -6.00 5.96
C PHE A 107 -23.53 -5.78 5.74
N ARG A 108 -23.85 -4.91 4.78
CA ARG A 108 -25.23 -4.64 4.36
C ARG A 108 -25.56 -5.48 3.14
N LEU A 109 -26.47 -6.43 3.30
CA LEU A 109 -26.92 -7.29 2.21
C LEU A 109 -28.05 -6.65 1.40
N PHE A 110 -28.93 -5.88 2.07
CA PHE A 110 -29.97 -5.08 1.42
C PHE A 110 -29.38 -3.78 0.87
N GLN A 111 -29.59 -3.52 -0.42
CA GLN A 111 -29.18 -2.30 -1.09
C GLN A 111 -30.42 -1.56 -1.61
N TYR A 112 -30.38 -0.23 -1.63
CA TYR A 112 -31.40 0.64 -2.25
C TYR A 112 -32.82 0.54 -1.65
N GLN A 113 -32.94 0.56 -0.32
CA GLN A 113 -34.25 0.56 0.34
C GLN A 113 -34.61 1.90 0.98
N THR A 114 -33.61 2.61 1.51
CA THR A 114 -33.81 3.85 2.26
C THR A 114 -33.56 5.07 1.37
N ALA A 115 -34.11 6.23 1.71
CA ALA A 115 -33.86 7.49 0.99
C ALA A 115 -32.35 7.79 0.83
N ASP A 116 -31.56 7.53 1.87
CA ASP A 116 -30.10 7.69 1.85
C ASP A 116 -29.42 6.80 0.79
N ASP A 117 -29.97 5.60 0.54
CA ASP A 117 -29.41 4.68 -0.45
C ASP A 117 -29.63 5.21 -1.89
N TYR A 118 -30.71 5.97 -2.13
CA TYR A 118 -30.95 6.61 -3.42
C TYR A 118 -29.99 7.78 -3.67
N VAL A 119 -29.63 8.53 -2.62
CA VAL A 119 -28.55 9.53 -2.71
C VAL A 119 -27.23 8.84 -3.03
N GLN A 120 -26.95 7.70 -2.40
CA GLN A 120 -25.78 6.90 -2.73
C GLN A 120 -25.80 6.42 -4.19
N LEU A 121 -26.95 6.00 -4.72
CA LEU A 121 -27.09 5.61 -6.13
C LEU A 121 -26.70 6.76 -7.08
N LEU A 122 -27.13 7.99 -6.79
CA LEU A 122 -26.74 9.17 -7.58
C LEU A 122 -25.21 9.32 -7.64
N PHE A 123 -24.52 9.17 -6.49
CA PHE A 123 -23.06 9.23 -6.46
C PHE A 123 -22.39 8.09 -7.23
N HIS A 124 -22.95 6.88 -7.25
CA HIS A 124 -22.43 5.80 -8.10
C HIS A 124 -22.55 6.13 -9.59
N ILE A 125 -23.69 6.71 -10.01
CA ILE A 125 -23.91 7.12 -11.41
C ILE A 125 -22.90 8.21 -11.80
N LEU A 126 -22.72 9.21 -10.94
CA LEU A 126 -21.72 10.26 -11.15
C LEU A 126 -20.30 9.68 -11.23
N PHE A 127 -19.95 8.74 -10.35
CA PHE A 127 -18.64 8.09 -10.37
C PHE A 127 -18.39 7.36 -11.70
N VAL A 128 -19.36 6.61 -12.22
CA VAL A 128 -19.26 5.93 -13.52
C VAL A 128 -19.12 6.94 -14.66
N LEU A 129 -19.84 8.06 -14.61
CA LEU A 129 -19.73 9.12 -15.61
C LEU A 129 -18.33 9.75 -15.61
N PHE A 130 -17.78 10.09 -14.44
CA PHE A 130 -16.42 10.59 -14.31
C PHE A 130 -15.38 9.57 -14.77
N TYR A 131 -15.58 8.28 -14.47
CA TYR A 131 -14.72 7.22 -14.95
C TYR A 131 -14.69 7.16 -16.48
N ILE A 132 -15.85 7.18 -17.16
CA ILE A 132 -15.91 7.17 -18.63
C ILE A 132 -15.20 8.40 -19.20
N TYR A 133 -15.44 9.58 -18.64
CA TYR A 133 -14.76 10.81 -19.05
C TYR A 133 -13.23 10.69 -18.94
N ASN A 134 -12.73 10.21 -17.80
CA ASN A 134 -11.29 10.03 -17.57
C ASN A 134 -10.68 9.00 -18.52
N VAL A 135 -11.37 7.88 -18.79
CA VAL A 135 -10.92 6.88 -19.76
C VAL A 135 -10.83 7.46 -21.18
N LEU A 136 -11.84 8.20 -21.63
CA LEU A 136 -11.83 8.80 -22.96
C LEU A 136 -10.71 9.84 -23.12
N ASN A 137 -10.53 10.70 -22.13
CA ASN A 137 -9.46 11.69 -22.10
C ASN A 137 -8.07 11.02 -22.15
N GLU A 138 -7.91 9.94 -21.39
CA GLU A 138 -6.65 9.21 -21.33
C GLU A 138 -6.34 8.49 -22.64
N ILE A 139 -7.33 7.85 -23.27
CA ILE A 139 -7.17 7.23 -24.59
C ILE A 139 -6.70 8.27 -25.62
N TRP A 140 -7.25 9.49 -25.56
CA TRP A 140 -6.84 10.58 -26.44
C TRP A 140 -5.39 11.02 -26.18
N ASN A 141 -4.99 11.15 -24.92
CA ASN A 141 -3.62 11.49 -24.52
C ASN A 141 -2.61 10.42 -24.95
N ILE A 142 -2.95 9.13 -24.79
CA ILE A 142 -2.11 8.02 -25.22
C ILE A 142 -1.95 8.02 -26.75
N ARG A 143 -3.03 8.30 -27.51
CA ARG A 143 -2.95 8.40 -28.97
C ARG A 143 -2.06 9.55 -29.43
N LYS A 144 -2.07 10.68 -28.72
CA LYS A 144 -1.24 11.85 -29.06
C LYS A 144 0.24 11.64 -28.72
N SER A 145 0.54 11.05 -27.56
CA SER A 145 1.90 10.95 -27.01
C SER A 145 2.61 9.61 -27.30
N GLY A 146 1.86 8.58 -27.73
CA GLY A 146 2.41 7.27 -28.09
C GLY A 146 3.19 6.59 -26.94
N ARG A 147 4.32 5.96 -27.26
CA ARG A 147 5.14 5.22 -26.28
C ARG A 147 5.84 6.11 -25.25
N ALA A 148 6.06 7.40 -25.55
CA ALA A 148 6.67 8.34 -24.61
C ALA A 148 5.77 8.62 -23.39
N TYR A 149 4.47 8.29 -23.48
CA TYR A 149 3.52 8.47 -22.40
C TYR A 149 3.89 7.67 -21.14
N PHE A 150 4.35 6.42 -21.30
CA PHE A 150 4.65 5.51 -20.19
C PHE A 150 5.95 5.82 -19.46
N THR A 151 6.78 6.73 -19.98
CA THR A 151 8.04 7.12 -19.33
C THR A 151 7.81 8.06 -18.14
N SER A 152 6.68 8.77 -18.12
CA SER A 152 6.36 9.70 -17.03
C SER A 152 5.68 8.99 -15.86
N PHE A 153 6.25 9.14 -14.67
CA PHE A 153 5.69 8.61 -13.41
C PHE A 153 4.22 9.01 -13.20
N TRP A 154 3.88 10.26 -13.48
CA TRP A 154 2.53 10.78 -13.27
C TRP A 154 1.49 10.16 -14.22
N ASN A 155 1.91 9.85 -15.45
CA ASN A 155 1.05 9.21 -16.44
C ASN A 155 0.76 7.75 -16.04
N VAL A 156 1.77 7.06 -15.51
CA VAL A 156 1.60 5.71 -14.93
C VAL A 156 0.64 5.75 -13.74
N LEU A 157 0.71 6.80 -12.91
CA LEU A 157 -0.17 6.95 -11.76
C LEU A 157 -1.63 7.21 -12.15
N ILE A 158 -1.86 8.03 -13.19
CA ILE A 158 -3.21 8.22 -13.78
C ILE A 158 -3.75 6.89 -14.31
N LEU A 159 -2.94 6.11 -15.03
CA LEU A 159 -3.33 4.80 -15.54
C LEU A 159 -3.66 3.82 -14.39
N CYS A 160 -2.88 3.85 -13.31
CA CYS A 160 -3.15 3.07 -12.10
C CYS A 160 -4.49 3.47 -11.45
N ASN A 161 -4.78 4.77 -11.38
CA ASN A 161 -6.06 5.28 -10.87
C ASN A 161 -7.26 4.80 -11.71
N ILE A 162 -7.13 4.82 -13.04
CA ILE A 162 -8.14 4.28 -13.96
C ILE A 162 -8.31 2.77 -13.73
N GLY A 163 -7.21 2.02 -13.62
CA GLY A 163 -7.26 0.58 -13.34
C GLY A 163 -7.95 0.25 -12.01
N LEU A 164 -7.67 0.99 -10.95
CA LEU A 164 -8.34 0.86 -9.65
C LEU A 164 -9.82 1.24 -9.72
N SER A 165 -10.17 2.25 -10.52
CA SER A 165 -11.56 2.62 -10.76
C SER A 165 -12.32 1.52 -11.50
N THR A 166 -11.70 0.89 -12.51
CA THR A 166 -12.25 -0.30 -13.19
C THR A 166 -12.43 -1.45 -12.20
N ALA A 167 -11.42 -1.74 -11.38
CA ALA A 167 -11.50 -2.77 -10.35
C ALA A 167 -12.63 -2.50 -9.33
N THR A 168 -12.84 -1.23 -8.96
CA THR A 168 -13.95 -0.80 -8.10
C THR A 168 -15.31 -1.12 -8.72
N ILE A 169 -15.49 -0.83 -10.02
CA ILE A 169 -16.74 -1.12 -10.73
C ILE A 169 -16.99 -2.64 -10.82
N VAL A 170 -15.95 -3.42 -11.15
CA VAL A 170 -16.04 -4.88 -11.24
C VAL A 170 -16.37 -5.51 -9.88
N THR A 171 -15.66 -5.11 -8.83
CA THR A 171 -15.89 -5.62 -7.47
C THR A 171 -17.25 -5.18 -6.92
N PHE A 172 -17.74 -3.99 -7.29
CA PHE A 172 -19.10 -3.57 -6.98
C PHE A 172 -20.15 -4.47 -7.64
N ALA A 173 -19.99 -4.80 -8.93
CA ALA A 173 -20.89 -5.71 -9.63
C ALA A 173 -20.87 -7.13 -9.02
N LEU A 174 -19.69 -7.66 -8.69
CA LEU A 174 -19.55 -8.95 -8.01
C LEU A 174 -20.21 -8.94 -6.63
N ARG A 175 -19.98 -7.89 -5.83
CA ARG A 175 -20.65 -7.69 -4.55
C ARG A 175 -22.17 -7.67 -4.70
N TYR A 176 -22.71 -7.00 -5.72
CA TYR A 176 -24.15 -6.94 -5.99
C TYR A 176 -24.72 -8.32 -6.34
N ILE A 177 -24.07 -9.04 -7.26
CA ILE A 177 -24.50 -10.38 -7.70
C ILE A 177 -24.49 -11.36 -6.51
N GLN A 178 -23.43 -11.34 -5.71
CA GLN A 178 -23.28 -12.23 -4.56
C GLN A 178 -24.26 -11.87 -3.43
N ALA A 179 -24.54 -10.58 -3.21
CA ALA A 179 -25.56 -10.16 -2.26
C ALA A 179 -26.96 -10.62 -2.70
N ALA A 180 -27.28 -10.52 -4.00
CA ALA A 180 -28.54 -11.00 -4.56
C ALA A 180 -28.67 -12.53 -4.47
N ALA A 181 -27.59 -13.27 -4.73
CA ALA A 181 -27.56 -14.73 -4.57
C ALA A 181 -27.80 -15.15 -3.12
N ALA A 182 -27.06 -14.58 -2.17
CA ALA A 182 -27.23 -14.86 -0.75
C ALA A 182 -28.65 -14.53 -0.26
N LEU A 183 -29.27 -13.45 -0.77
CA LEU A 183 -30.65 -13.12 -0.41
C LEU A 183 -31.65 -14.14 -0.95
N ARG A 184 -31.44 -14.68 -2.15
CA ARG A 184 -32.27 -15.77 -2.72
C ARG A 184 -32.15 -17.05 -1.90
N ASP A 185 -30.94 -17.39 -1.46
CA ASP A 185 -30.70 -18.57 -0.63
C ASP A 185 -31.39 -18.44 0.72
N ILE A 186 -31.35 -17.24 1.34
CA ILE A 186 -32.11 -16.95 2.57
C ILE A 186 -33.62 -17.07 2.33
N GLN A 187 -34.13 -16.61 1.19
CA GLN A 187 -35.55 -16.71 0.85
C GLN A 187 -35.98 -18.17 0.64
N GLN A 188 -35.16 -18.98 -0.01
CA GLN A 188 -35.44 -20.41 -0.24
C GLN A 188 -35.35 -21.22 1.06
N ALA A 189 -34.38 -20.92 1.92
CA ALA A 189 -34.24 -21.55 3.23
C ALA A 189 -35.38 -21.17 4.19
N LYS A 190 -36.03 -20.02 3.97
CA LYS A 190 -37.23 -19.57 4.69
C LYS A 190 -38.47 -20.36 4.21
N GLY A 191 -38.51 -21.66 4.52
CA GLY A 191 -39.69 -22.49 4.33
C GLY A 191 -40.87 -22.05 5.19
N VAL A 192 -42.00 -22.76 5.07
CA VAL A 192 -43.31 -22.46 5.69
C VAL A 192 -43.24 -22.32 7.24
N PHE A 193 -42.19 -22.85 7.89
CA PHE A 193 -41.99 -22.80 9.35
C PHE A 193 -40.74 -21.99 9.80
N GLY A 194 -40.12 -21.23 8.89
CA GLY A 194 -38.91 -20.44 9.17
C GLY A 194 -37.64 -21.02 8.53
N ILE A 195 -36.50 -20.36 8.76
CA ILE A 195 -35.18 -20.73 8.21
C ILE A 195 -34.69 -22.03 8.89
N ASN A 196 -34.89 -23.17 8.24
CA ASN A 196 -34.56 -24.49 8.79
C ASN A 196 -33.10 -24.91 8.57
N GLU A 197 -32.37 -24.19 7.73
CA GLU A 197 -31.02 -24.52 7.29
C GLU A 197 -30.09 -23.31 7.44
N PHE A 198 -28.84 -23.55 7.80
CA PHE A 198 -27.83 -22.50 7.86
C PHE A 198 -27.44 -22.06 6.45
N VAL A 199 -27.67 -20.80 6.11
CA VAL A 199 -27.23 -20.22 4.83
C VAL A 199 -25.87 -19.57 5.02
N ASP A 200 -24.89 -19.99 4.23
CA ASP A 200 -23.55 -19.42 4.26
C ASP A 200 -23.52 -18.05 3.56
N ILE A 201 -23.51 -16.98 4.35
CA ILE A 201 -23.38 -15.59 3.87
C ILE A 201 -21.93 -15.09 3.85
N SER A 202 -20.96 -15.94 4.19
CA SER A 202 -19.56 -15.55 4.31
C SER A 202 -18.97 -15.08 2.98
N THR A 203 -19.35 -15.71 1.87
CA THR A 203 -18.92 -15.30 0.51
C THR A 203 -19.36 -13.87 0.20
N ALA A 204 -20.61 -13.51 0.51
CA ALA A 204 -21.11 -12.15 0.31
C ALA A 204 -20.34 -11.14 1.19
N GLY A 205 -20.03 -11.51 2.43
CA GLY A 205 -19.21 -10.70 3.34
C GLY A 205 -17.77 -10.49 2.86
N GLN A 206 -17.13 -11.51 2.28
CA GLN A 206 -15.78 -11.40 1.71
C GLN A 206 -15.73 -10.45 0.51
N TRP A 207 -16.72 -10.50 -0.38
CA TRP A 207 -16.80 -9.57 -1.51
C TRP A 207 -17.10 -8.13 -1.05
N ASP A 208 -17.88 -7.94 0.01
CA ASP A 208 -18.10 -6.63 0.63
C ASP A 208 -16.79 -6.06 1.25
N ALA A 209 -16.02 -6.90 1.94
CA ALA A 209 -14.71 -6.52 2.49
C ALA A 209 -13.71 -6.18 1.38
N THR A 210 -13.63 -7.01 0.33
CA THR A 210 -12.77 -6.79 -0.83
C THR A 210 -13.12 -5.49 -1.54
N PHE A 211 -14.42 -5.20 -1.71
CA PHE A 211 -14.87 -3.93 -2.29
C PHE A 211 -14.41 -2.74 -1.45
N LYS A 212 -14.55 -2.79 -0.11
CA LYS A 212 -14.08 -1.72 0.78
C LYS A 212 -12.56 -1.51 0.65
N GLU A 213 -11.78 -2.58 0.62
CA GLU A 213 -10.33 -2.50 0.44
C GLU A 213 -9.95 -1.84 -0.89
N VAL A 214 -10.55 -2.30 -2.00
CA VAL A 214 -10.28 -1.73 -3.34
C VAL A 214 -10.68 -0.26 -3.42
N VAL A 215 -11.83 0.13 -2.85
CA VAL A 215 -12.26 1.53 -2.78
C VAL A 215 -11.28 2.35 -1.94
N SER A 216 -10.82 1.85 -0.79
CA SER A 216 -9.83 2.54 0.04
C SER A 216 -8.52 2.78 -0.72
N PHE A 217 -8.02 1.78 -1.45
CA PHE A 217 -6.84 1.96 -2.30
C PHE A 217 -7.10 2.95 -3.45
N SER A 218 -8.27 2.90 -4.08
CA SER A 218 -8.65 3.85 -5.12
C SER A 218 -8.67 5.28 -4.58
N ILE A 219 -9.27 5.52 -3.41
CA ILE A 219 -9.28 6.84 -2.75
C ILE A 219 -7.86 7.29 -2.43
N PHE A 220 -7.03 6.41 -1.87
CA PHE A 220 -5.64 6.72 -1.54
C PHE A 220 -4.85 7.19 -2.77
N ILE A 221 -4.93 6.45 -3.89
CA ILE A 221 -4.27 6.86 -5.14
C ILE A 221 -4.87 8.15 -5.70
N SER A 222 -6.20 8.33 -5.65
CA SER A 222 -6.85 9.59 -6.06
C SER A 222 -6.38 10.78 -5.21
N THR A 223 -6.23 10.62 -3.90
CA THR A 223 -5.66 11.65 -3.02
C THR A 223 -4.21 11.95 -3.40
N PHE A 224 -3.42 10.93 -3.73
CA PHE A 224 -2.06 11.12 -4.24
C PHE A 224 -2.03 11.78 -5.63
N CYS A 225 -3.04 11.61 -6.48
CA CYS A 225 -3.19 12.38 -7.72
C CYS A 225 -3.44 13.87 -7.43
N ILE A 226 -4.28 14.19 -6.43
CA ILE A 226 -4.56 15.58 -6.05
C ILE A 226 -3.29 16.29 -5.59
N LEU A 227 -2.43 15.56 -4.87
CA LEU A 227 -1.10 16.00 -4.47
C LEU A 227 -0.25 16.51 -5.65
N ARG A 228 -0.40 15.94 -6.87
CA ARG A 228 0.22 16.47 -8.11
C ARG A 228 -0.19 17.90 -8.40
N VAL A 229 -1.48 18.20 -8.23
CA VAL A 229 -2.04 19.53 -8.50
C VAL A 229 -1.40 20.55 -7.56
N LEU A 230 -1.05 20.17 -6.33
CA LEU A 230 -0.46 21.09 -5.34
C LEU A 230 1.01 21.50 -5.61
N ASN A 231 1.60 21.11 -6.75
CA ASN A 231 2.97 21.47 -7.17
C ASN A 231 3.23 22.96 -7.44
N PHE A 232 2.30 23.84 -7.07
CA PHE A 232 2.36 25.27 -7.38
C PHE A 232 3.43 26.04 -6.61
N SER A 233 4.00 25.47 -5.55
CA SER A 233 5.07 26.09 -4.78
C SER A 233 6.40 25.37 -4.99
N ARG A 234 7.50 26.15 -5.08
CA ARG A 234 8.87 25.62 -5.19
C ARG A 234 9.21 24.62 -4.07
N GLY A 235 8.69 24.85 -2.86
CA GLY A 235 8.86 23.92 -1.74
C GLY A 235 8.21 22.56 -1.99
N VAL A 236 6.99 22.54 -2.51
CA VAL A 236 6.27 21.28 -2.81
C VAL A 236 6.91 20.57 -4.01
N ALA A 237 7.25 21.28 -5.08
CA ALA A 237 7.96 20.72 -6.24
C ALA A 237 9.31 20.08 -5.85
N THR A 238 10.04 20.71 -4.92
CA THR A 238 11.28 20.16 -4.36
C THR A 238 11.05 18.84 -3.63
N VAL A 239 9.98 18.74 -2.82
CA VAL A 239 9.63 17.51 -2.12
C VAL A 239 9.25 16.38 -3.09
N TYR A 240 8.61 16.68 -4.23
CA TYR A 240 8.30 15.65 -5.24
C TYR A 240 9.52 15.24 -6.08
N ALA A 241 10.44 16.16 -6.34
CA ALA A 241 11.67 15.85 -7.06
C ALA A 241 12.63 15.01 -6.21
N LEU A 242 12.62 15.21 -4.89
CA LEU A 242 13.55 14.60 -3.95
C LEU A 242 13.61 13.06 -4.04
N PRO A 243 12.48 12.30 -4.01
CA PRO A 243 12.51 10.85 -4.17
C PRO A 243 13.17 10.36 -5.47
N ARG A 244 13.00 11.10 -6.57
CA ARG A 244 13.59 10.73 -7.87
C ARG A 244 15.10 10.92 -7.86
N LEU A 245 15.58 11.98 -7.21
CA LEU A 245 17.00 12.32 -7.12
C LEU A 245 17.73 11.37 -6.17
N ILE A 246 17.13 11.08 -5.02
CA ILE A 246 17.74 10.26 -3.97
C ILE A 246 17.61 8.76 -4.20
N TYR A 247 16.81 8.31 -5.18
CA TYR A 247 16.43 6.89 -5.35
C TYR A 247 17.62 5.93 -5.31
N GLY A 248 18.74 6.28 -5.96
CA GLY A 248 19.94 5.44 -5.98
C GLY A 248 20.58 5.25 -4.59
N GLU A 249 20.79 6.35 -3.86
CA GLU A 249 21.37 6.30 -2.51
C GLU A 249 20.37 5.74 -1.49
N ALA A 250 19.10 6.12 -1.60
CA ALA A 250 18.02 5.61 -0.76
C ALA A 250 17.84 4.09 -0.92
N PHE A 251 18.00 3.56 -2.14
CA PHE A 251 17.98 2.12 -2.35
C PHE A 251 19.14 1.42 -1.62
N GLY A 252 20.36 1.97 -1.71
CA GLY A 252 21.50 1.48 -0.94
C GLY A 252 21.23 1.50 0.57
N PHE A 253 20.74 2.63 1.09
CA PHE A 253 20.35 2.78 2.49
C PHE A 253 19.27 1.76 2.91
N ALA A 254 18.26 1.54 2.07
CA ALA A 254 17.19 0.56 2.32
C ALA A 254 17.74 -0.88 2.39
N VAL A 255 18.71 -1.24 1.53
CA VAL A 255 19.39 -2.54 1.60
C VAL A 255 20.14 -2.70 2.91
N TYR A 256 20.90 -1.69 3.35
CA TYR A 256 21.57 -1.72 4.65
C TYR A 256 20.59 -1.87 5.83
N MET A 257 19.49 -1.11 5.80
CA MET A 257 18.42 -1.19 6.80
C MET A 257 17.81 -2.60 6.83
N LEU A 258 17.52 -3.18 5.66
CA LEU A 258 16.96 -4.52 5.54
C LEU A 258 17.91 -5.58 6.12
N VAL A 259 19.21 -5.52 5.82
CA VAL A 259 20.21 -6.46 6.35
C VAL A 259 20.24 -6.41 7.88
N ILE A 260 20.24 -5.22 8.48
CA ILE A 260 20.23 -5.05 9.94
C ILE A 260 18.93 -5.61 10.53
N ILE A 261 17.76 -5.27 9.98
CA ILE A 261 16.46 -5.75 10.47
C ILE A 261 16.36 -7.27 10.36
N VAL A 262 16.84 -7.87 9.27
CA VAL A 262 16.83 -9.32 9.08
C VAL A 262 17.80 -10.01 10.06
N ALA A 263 19.00 -9.47 10.26
CA ALA A 263 19.97 -10.02 11.22
C ALA A 263 19.44 -9.99 12.67
N TYR A 264 18.89 -8.84 13.09
CA TYR A 264 18.22 -8.73 14.38
C TYR A 264 16.95 -9.59 14.44
N GLY A 265 16.19 -9.71 13.36
CA GLY A 265 14.97 -10.53 13.31
C GLY A 265 15.25 -12.02 13.46
N ILE A 266 16.30 -12.53 12.81
CA ILE A 266 16.76 -13.91 12.96
C ILE A 266 17.28 -14.11 14.39
N SER A 267 18.21 -13.27 14.85
CA SER A 267 18.78 -13.43 16.21
C SER A 267 17.73 -13.33 17.33
N GLY A 268 16.78 -12.39 17.23
CA GLY A 268 15.69 -12.25 18.19
C GLY A 268 14.76 -13.47 18.22
N ASN A 269 14.44 -14.05 17.05
CA ASN A 269 13.67 -15.28 16.99
C ASN A 269 14.44 -16.47 17.60
N LEU A 270 15.76 -16.59 17.36
CA LEU A 270 16.58 -17.64 17.98
C LEU A 270 16.69 -17.50 19.51
N ILE A 271 16.85 -16.28 20.03
CA ILE A 271 17.05 -16.05 21.47
C ILE A 271 15.72 -16.13 22.24
N PHE A 272 14.67 -15.47 21.74
CA PHE A 272 13.42 -15.27 22.48
C PHE A 272 12.24 -16.09 21.94
N GLY A 273 12.33 -16.64 20.72
CA GLY A 273 11.19 -17.24 20.02
C GLY A 273 10.58 -18.46 20.72
N LYS A 274 11.33 -19.17 21.58
CA LYS A 274 10.80 -20.28 22.38
C LYS A 274 9.93 -19.82 23.55
N ASN A 275 10.26 -18.67 24.13
CA ASN A 275 9.68 -18.23 25.41
C ASN A 275 8.70 -17.05 25.24
N MET A 276 8.77 -16.33 24.12
CA MET A 276 7.93 -15.16 23.86
C MET A 276 7.17 -15.32 22.55
N GLU A 277 5.83 -15.22 22.61
CA GLU A 277 4.97 -15.33 21.43
C GLU A 277 5.30 -14.24 20.39
N THR A 278 5.69 -13.05 20.84
CA THR A 278 6.04 -11.91 19.99
C THR A 278 7.27 -12.18 19.10
N PHE A 279 8.15 -13.09 19.53
CA PHE A 279 9.35 -13.51 18.80
C PHE A 279 9.21 -14.90 18.13
N SER A 280 8.07 -15.58 18.28
CA SER A 280 7.85 -16.96 17.80
C SER A 280 7.97 -17.15 16.29
N GLY A 281 7.80 -16.08 15.51
CA GLY A 281 7.86 -16.13 14.06
C GLY A 281 8.47 -14.87 13.47
N PHE A 282 9.05 -15.00 12.27
CA PHE A 282 9.73 -13.90 11.60
C PHE A 282 8.81 -12.70 11.32
N LYS A 283 7.55 -12.94 10.96
CA LYS A 283 6.54 -11.88 10.73
C LYS A 283 6.25 -11.11 12.03
N LYS A 284 5.94 -11.81 13.13
CA LYS A 284 5.68 -11.19 14.44
C LYS A 284 6.92 -10.43 14.93
N THR A 285 8.10 -11.04 14.82
CA THR A 285 9.39 -10.42 15.18
C THR A 285 9.68 -9.16 14.38
N SER A 286 9.37 -9.15 13.07
CA SER A 286 9.59 -7.97 12.22
C SER A 286 8.72 -6.79 12.64
N TYR A 287 7.46 -7.03 13.05
CA TYR A 287 6.60 -5.98 13.60
C TYR A 287 7.19 -5.40 14.88
N VAL A 288 7.66 -6.25 15.79
CA VAL A 288 8.29 -5.83 17.04
C VAL A 288 9.52 -4.96 16.77
N LEU A 289 10.40 -5.39 15.86
CA LEU A 289 11.59 -4.63 15.49
C LEU A 289 11.25 -3.26 14.89
N PHE A 290 10.20 -3.20 14.06
CA PHE A 290 9.74 -1.94 13.50
C PHE A 290 9.18 -1.01 14.58
N GLU A 291 8.38 -1.53 15.52
CA GLU A 291 7.87 -0.76 16.66
C GLU A 291 8.99 -0.27 17.60
N MET A 292 10.00 -1.10 17.85
CA MET A 292 11.21 -0.69 18.56
C MET A 292 11.96 0.44 17.84
N GLY A 293 12.08 0.35 16.51
CA GLY A 293 12.72 1.38 15.69
C GLY A 293 11.97 2.72 15.72
N LEU A 294 10.64 2.70 15.80
CA LEU A 294 9.81 3.90 15.97
C LEU A 294 9.95 4.54 17.36
N GLY A 295 10.72 3.95 18.28
CA GLY A 295 10.88 4.44 19.64
C GLY A 295 9.60 4.30 20.47
N ARG A 296 8.64 3.46 20.05
CA ARG A 296 7.46 3.20 20.86
C ARG A 296 7.93 2.57 22.18
N PRO A 297 7.52 3.14 23.33
CA PRO A 297 8.01 2.71 24.63
C PRO A 297 7.39 1.35 24.94
N PHE A 298 8.08 0.33 24.51
CA PHE A 298 7.87 -1.04 24.92
C PHE A 298 8.41 -1.27 26.36
N VAL A 299 8.46 -0.22 27.17
CA VAL A 299 9.04 -0.17 28.52
C VAL A 299 8.35 -1.16 29.46
N GLY A 300 7.05 -1.43 29.29
CA GLY A 300 6.32 -2.40 30.12
C GLY A 300 6.58 -3.87 29.76
N VAL A 301 6.56 -4.23 28.47
CA VAL A 301 6.73 -5.62 28.01
C VAL A 301 8.21 -6.03 27.99
N PHE A 302 9.13 -5.09 27.74
CA PHE A 302 10.56 -5.40 27.62
C PHE A 302 11.36 -5.26 28.91
N ALA A 303 10.87 -4.46 29.88
CA ALA A 303 11.51 -4.42 31.19
C ALA A 303 11.31 -5.72 31.98
N ASP A 304 10.17 -6.38 31.79
CA ASP A 304 9.79 -7.56 32.58
C ASP A 304 9.87 -8.86 31.78
N ASP A 305 9.28 -8.96 30.57
CA ASP A 305 9.22 -10.26 29.86
C ASP A 305 10.56 -10.67 29.23
N MET A 306 11.27 -9.73 28.60
CA MET A 306 12.61 -10.01 28.04
C MET A 306 13.65 -10.29 29.12
N LYS A 307 13.59 -9.57 30.24
CA LYS A 307 14.49 -9.81 31.39
C LYS A 307 14.13 -11.10 32.14
N ALA A 308 12.86 -11.50 32.12
CA ALA A 308 12.40 -12.75 32.71
C ALA A 308 12.91 -13.97 31.94
N VAL A 309 13.10 -13.86 30.62
CA VAL A 309 13.71 -14.93 29.81
C VAL A 309 15.21 -15.03 30.09
N ASP A 310 15.93 -13.93 29.91
CA ASP A 310 17.37 -13.87 30.19
C ASP A 310 17.75 -12.47 30.69
N ARG A 311 18.28 -12.44 31.92
CA ARG A 311 18.64 -11.20 32.62
C ARG A 311 19.75 -10.41 31.92
N VAL A 312 20.57 -11.06 31.09
CA VAL A 312 21.74 -10.46 30.43
C VAL A 312 21.48 -10.26 28.93
N MET A 313 21.01 -11.29 28.23
CA MET A 313 20.83 -11.24 26.77
C MET A 313 19.68 -10.32 26.34
N GLY A 314 18.60 -10.22 27.13
CA GLY A 314 17.47 -9.33 26.86
C GLY A 314 17.89 -7.85 26.77
N PRO A 315 18.44 -7.26 27.86
CA PRO A 315 18.91 -5.89 27.85
C PRO A 315 20.01 -5.61 26.82
N LEU A 316 20.92 -6.57 26.58
CA LEU A 316 22.00 -6.43 25.62
C LEU A 316 21.47 -6.37 24.18
N TYR A 317 20.54 -7.25 23.82
CA TYR A 317 19.89 -7.24 22.52
C TYR A 317 19.16 -5.91 22.26
N TYR A 318 18.34 -5.48 23.23
CA TYR A 318 17.60 -4.22 23.11
C TYR A 318 18.52 -3.01 23.02
N SER A 319 19.52 -2.92 23.90
CA SER A 319 20.44 -1.78 23.95
C SER A 319 21.25 -1.68 22.67
N THR A 320 21.77 -2.79 22.15
CA THR A 320 22.53 -2.78 20.89
C THR A 320 21.65 -2.43 19.70
N PHE A 321 20.43 -2.97 19.61
CA PHE A 321 19.49 -2.63 18.54
C PHE A 321 19.14 -1.13 18.55
N VAL A 322 18.74 -0.59 19.70
CA VAL A 322 18.38 0.84 19.81
C VAL A 322 19.58 1.72 19.50
N MET A 323 20.78 1.35 19.97
CA MET A 323 22.02 2.08 19.68
C MET A 323 22.29 2.10 18.17
N VAL A 324 22.28 0.96 17.49
CA VAL A 324 22.49 0.88 16.04
C VAL A 324 21.38 1.61 15.29
N PHE A 325 20.12 1.44 15.69
CA PHE A 325 18.99 2.06 15.00
C PHE A 325 19.01 3.59 15.11
N VAL A 326 19.20 4.13 16.31
CA VAL A 326 19.19 5.58 16.54
C VAL A 326 20.49 6.22 16.04
N PHE A 327 21.66 5.71 16.46
CA PHE A 327 22.92 6.38 16.13
C PHE A 327 23.35 6.18 14.68
N TYR A 328 23.04 5.03 14.08
CA TYR A 328 23.43 4.74 12.71
C TYR A 328 22.27 4.93 11.74
N LEU A 329 21.19 4.13 11.83
CA LEU A 329 20.13 4.15 10.80
C LEU A 329 19.38 5.49 10.74
N MET A 330 18.94 6.02 11.88
CA MET A 330 18.18 7.27 11.92
C MET A 330 19.06 8.46 11.54
N ASN A 331 20.27 8.59 12.12
CA ASN A 331 21.17 9.70 11.77
C ASN A 331 21.65 9.64 10.33
N LEU A 332 21.95 8.46 9.78
CA LEU A 332 22.32 8.30 8.37
C LEU A 332 21.16 8.68 7.45
N GLY A 333 19.93 8.23 7.76
CA GLY A 333 18.73 8.57 7.00
C GLY A 333 18.43 10.06 7.02
N VAL A 334 18.47 10.69 8.19
CA VAL A 334 18.29 12.15 8.33
C VAL A 334 19.41 12.91 7.62
N GLY A 335 20.67 12.50 7.79
CA GLY A 335 21.81 13.11 7.12
C GLY A 335 21.70 13.05 5.59
N MET A 336 21.30 11.90 5.04
CA MET A 336 21.05 11.73 3.60
C MET A 336 19.94 12.66 3.13
N LEU A 337 18.81 12.71 3.84
CA LEU A 337 17.70 13.61 3.50
C LEU A 337 18.09 15.08 3.58
N CYS A 338 18.80 15.51 4.61
CA CYS A 338 19.28 16.89 4.77
C CYS A 338 20.26 17.28 3.67
N ASN A 339 21.19 16.39 3.31
CA ASN A 339 22.16 16.64 2.24
C ASN A 339 21.46 16.87 0.89
N TRP A 340 20.52 15.99 0.53
CA TRP A 340 19.77 16.13 -0.72
C TRP A 340 18.80 17.31 -0.70
N LEU A 341 18.18 17.60 0.45
CA LEU A 341 17.33 18.79 0.58
C LEU A 341 18.14 20.07 0.41
N SER A 342 19.34 20.15 1.00
CA SER A 342 20.26 21.27 0.83
C SER A 342 20.70 21.42 -0.63
N TYR A 343 21.04 20.31 -1.29
CA TYR A 343 21.40 20.30 -2.71
C TYR A 343 20.25 20.85 -3.57
N CYS A 344 19.02 20.38 -3.33
CA CYS A 344 17.82 20.81 -4.05
C CYS A 344 17.49 22.30 -3.85
N GLN A 345 17.79 22.86 -2.67
CA GLN A 345 17.57 24.28 -2.40
C GLN A 345 18.58 25.18 -3.12
N THR A 346 19.81 24.70 -3.34
CA THR A 346 20.86 25.45 -4.04
C THR A 346 20.83 25.25 -5.56
N SER A 347 20.27 24.14 -6.04
CA SER A 347 20.12 23.89 -7.48
C SER A 347 18.89 24.59 -8.05
N ASP A 348 19.08 25.45 -9.06
CA ASP A 348 17.99 26.04 -9.85
C ASP A 348 17.42 25.09 -10.93
N ASP A 349 17.95 23.87 -11.02
CA ASP A 349 17.62 22.86 -12.04
C ASP A 349 16.32 22.07 -11.73
N ILE A 350 15.65 22.40 -10.62
CA ILE A 350 14.34 21.82 -10.28
C ILE A 350 13.28 22.60 -11.04
N GLY A 351 12.86 22.05 -12.18
CA GLY A 351 11.75 22.54 -12.97
C GLY A 351 10.48 22.63 -12.11
N VAL A 352 10.20 23.82 -11.58
CA VAL A 352 8.89 24.16 -11.05
C VAL A 352 7.97 24.23 -12.26
N ASP A 353 6.94 23.37 -12.31
CA ASP A 353 5.86 23.48 -13.30
C ASP A 353 4.97 24.69 -12.95
N THR A 354 5.55 25.91 -12.98
CA THR A 354 4.86 27.18 -12.74
C THR A 354 3.67 27.33 -13.69
N ALA A 355 3.80 26.78 -14.90
CA ALA A 355 2.74 26.72 -15.89
C ALA A 355 1.46 26.04 -15.36
N MET A 356 1.55 24.90 -14.66
CA MET A 356 0.35 24.24 -14.12
C MET A 356 -0.32 25.06 -13.01
N GLY A 357 0.47 25.82 -12.23
CA GLY A 357 -0.03 26.74 -11.21
C GLY A 357 -0.77 27.92 -11.78
N ASP A 358 -0.18 28.53 -12.80
CA ASP A 358 -0.82 29.62 -13.51
C ASP A 358 -2.11 29.13 -14.19
N TYR A 359 -2.11 27.95 -14.82
CA TYR A 359 -3.33 27.37 -15.39
C TYR A 359 -4.42 27.08 -14.34
N PHE A 360 -4.09 26.46 -13.21
CA PHE A 360 -5.07 26.16 -12.17
C PHE A 360 -5.64 27.43 -11.55
N TRP A 361 -4.77 28.40 -11.23
CA TRP A 361 -5.18 29.64 -10.59
C TRP A 361 -5.94 30.55 -11.54
N ASN A 362 -5.55 30.59 -12.82
CA ASN A 362 -6.30 31.30 -13.86
C ASN A 362 -7.66 30.63 -14.12
N SER A 363 -7.74 29.30 -14.11
CA SER A 363 -9.02 28.57 -14.26
C SER A 363 -9.92 28.71 -13.03
N PHE A 364 -9.36 28.73 -11.82
CA PHE A 364 -10.09 28.93 -10.57
C PHE A 364 -10.62 30.37 -10.47
N ARG A 365 -9.78 31.36 -10.81
CA ARG A 365 -10.18 32.77 -10.89
C ARG A 365 -11.18 33.04 -12.01
N SER A 366 -11.06 32.36 -13.16
CA SER A 366 -12.05 32.47 -14.23
C SER A 366 -13.40 31.87 -13.85
N LEU A 367 -13.40 30.78 -13.06
CA LEU A 367 -14.61 30.15 -12.53
C LEU A 367 -15.27 30.99 -11.44
N LEU A 368 -14.48 31.78 -10.69
CA LEU A 368 -14.95 32.83 -9.77
C LEU A 368 -15.33 34.15 -10.45
N GLY A 369 -15.29 34.23 -11.79
CA GLY A 369 -15.68 35.43 -12.55
C GLY A 369 -14.71 36.61 -12.46
N MET A 370 -13.55 36.44 -11.82
CA MET A 370 -12.49 37.45 -11.78
C MET A 370 -11.63 37.31 -13.04
N ARG A 371 -12.14 37.82 -14.16
CA ARG A 371 -11.40 37.87 -15.43
C ARG A 371 -10.38 39.00 -15.36
N HIS A 372 -9.10 38.69 -15.49
CA HIS A 372 -8.10 39.70 -15.85
C HIS A 372 -7.94 39.70 -17.37
N GLU A 373 -7.90 40.89 -17.94
CA GLU A 373 -7.46 41.13 -19.31
C GLU A 373 -6.01 40.64 -19.43
N PRO A 374 -5.62 39.96 -20.53
CA PRO A 374 -4.22 39.64 -20.72
C PRO A 374 -3.46 40.97 -20.80
N GLN A 375 -2.50 41.17 -19.91
CA GLN A 375 -1.54 42.24 -20.04
C GLN A 375 -0.69 41.89 -21.26
N ASP A 376 -0.98 42.53 -22.39
CA ASP A 376 -0.03 42.58 -23.51
C ASP A 376 1.30 43.04 -22.93
N PHE A 377 2.33 42.21 -23.11
CA PHE A 377 3.69 42.66 -22.91
C PHE A 377 3.93 43.71 -23.99
N ASP A 378 3.90 44.99 -23.61
CA ASP A 378 4.56 46.03 -24.38
C ASP A 378 6.05 45.63 -24.45
N ASP A 379 6.52 45.24 -25.63
CA ASP A 379 7.92 44.92 -25.98
C ASP A 379 8.87 46.15 -25.85
N GLU A 380 8.50 47.18 -25.09
CA GLU A 380 9.18 48.48 -25.03
C GLU A 380 9.39 49.01 -23.59
N ALA A 381 9.59 48.12 -22.62
CA ALA A 381 10.17 48.52 -21.34
C ALA A 381 11.72 48.46 -21.43
N PRO A 382 12.46 49.58 -21.29
CA PRO A 382 13.92 49.54 -21.30
C PRO A 382 14.41 48.68 -20.13
N LEU A 383 15.34 47.77 -20.41
CA LEU A 383 15.95 46.92 -19.39
C LEU A 383 16.49 47.76 -18.24
N PRO A 384 16.29 47.33 -16.97
CA PRO A 384 16.80 48.06 -15.82
C PRO A 384 18.33 48.11 -15.85
N ASP A 385 18.89 49.32 -15.66
CA ASP A 385 20.32 49.65 -15.86
C ASP A 385 21.31 48.66 -15.21
N HIS A 386 20.94 48.03 -14.09
CA HIS A 386 21.80 47.03 -13.42
C HIS A 386 22.09 45.79 -14.28
N PHE A 387 21.16 45.35 -15.12
CA PHE A 387 21.37 44.20 -16.03
C PHE A 387 22.32 44.57 -17.17
N ILE A 388 22.23 45.82 -17.65
CA ILE A 388 23.12 46.34 -18.70
C ILE A 388 24.53 46.46 -18.12
N GLU A 389 24.68 46.95 -16.89
CA GLU A 389 25.98 47.13 -16.26
C GLU A 389 26.66 45.79 -15.90
N GLU A 390 25.90 44.79 -15.44
CA GLU A 390 26.42 43.43 -15.19
C GLU A 390 26.84 42.73 -16.49
N THR A 391 26.06 42.87 -17.57
CA THR A 391 26.42 42.30 -18.87
C THR A 391 27.61 43.03 -19.52
N LEU A 392 27.73 44.35 -19.35
CA LEU A 392 28.91 45.12 -19.79
C LEU A 392 30.17 44.69 -19.03
N GLN A 393 30.12 44.56 -17.71
CA GLN A 393 31.25 44.05 -16.92
C GLN A 393 31.67 42.64 -17.35
N ARG A 394 30.70 41.76 -17.62
CA ARG A 394 30.98 40.40 -18.08
C ARG A 394 31.58 40.37 -19.49
N THR A 395 31.22 41.32 -20.34
CA THR A 395 31.75 41.44 -21.70
C THR A 395 33.16 42.03 -21.71
N ASP A 396 33.43 43.04 -20.87
CA ASP A 396 34.76 43.64 -20.72
C ASP A 396 35.78 42.68 -20.10
N THR A 397 35.35 41.87 -19.12
CA THR A 397 36.22 40.84 -18.53
C THR A 397 36.58 39.76 -19.55
N LEU A 398 35.62 39.30 -20.36
CA LEU A 398 35.90 38.35 -21.45
C LEU A 398 36.79 38.97 -22.54
N LEU A 399 36.58 40.23 -22.90
CA LEU A 399 37.43 40.93 -23.87
C LEU A 399 38.87 41.07 -23.37
N GLN A 400 39.09 41.41 -22.09
CA GLN A 400 40.44 41.45 -21.51
C GLN A 400 41.12 40.08 -21.52
N GLU A 401 40.37 39.01 -21.27
CA GLU A 401 40.90 37.65 -21.23
C GLU A 401 41.25 37.14 -22.63
N VAL A 402 40.42 37.48 -23.64
CA VAL A 402 40.73 37.27 -25.05
C VAL A 402 41.96 38.07 -25.45
N ASP A 403 42.07 39.35 -25.10
CA ASP A 403 43.19 40.21 -25.52
C ASP A 403 44.52 39.70 -24.94
N ARG A 404 44.50 39.24 -23.68
CA ARG A 404 45.62 38.58 -23.02
C ARG A 404 46.02 37.28 -23.71
N LEU A 405 45.04 36.48 -24.16
CA LEU A 405 45.30 35.27 -24.95
C LEU A 405 45.90 35.60 -26.31
N THR A 406 45.43 36.65 -26.98
CA THR A 406 46.01 37.12 -28.26
C THR A 406 47.44 37.57 -28.09
N GLU A 407 47.75 38.31 -27.02
CA GLU A 407 49.12 38.77 -26.74
C GLU A 407 50.07 37.61 -26.46
N VAL A 408 49.61 36.59 -25.71
CA VAL A 408 50.36 35.34 -25.48
C VAL A 408 50.58 34.59 -26.80
N MET A 409 49.55 34.46 -27.64
CA MET A 409 49.69 33.86 -28.97
C MET A 409 50.71 34.59 -29.83
N TYR A 410 50.67 35.93 -29.86
CA TYR A 410 51.61 36.75 -30.62
C TYR A 410 53.05 36.53 -30.12
N LYS A 411 53.24 36.42 -28.80
CA LYS A 411 54.55 36.14 -28.18
C LYS A 411 55.08 34.75 -28.54
N PHE A 412 54.19 33.74 -28.61
CA PHE A 412 54.55 32.41 -29.08
C PHE A 412 54.89 32.37 -30.58
N GLU A 413 54.12 33.05 -31.44
CA GLU A 413 54.45 33.16 -32.86
C GLU A 413 55.77 33.89 -33.09
N CYS A 414 56.04 34.97 -32.36
CA CYS A 414 57.28 35.73 -32.49
C CYS A 414 58.49 34.93 -31.99
N LYS A 415 58.32 34.11 -30.95
CA LYS A 415 59.35 33.15 -30.48
C LYS A 415 59.58 32.01 -31.48
N LYS A 416 58.51 31.48 -32.11
CA LYS A 416 58.60 30.47 -33.16
C LYS A 416 59.31 31.02 -34.41
N ARG A 417 59.03 32.27 -34.81
CA ARG A 417 59.69 32.93 -35.94
C ARG A 417 61.18 33.21 -35.68
N LYS A 418 61.56 33.55 -34.44
CA LYS A 418 62.98 33.67 -34.03
C LYS A 418 63.71 32.33 -34.00
N LEU A 419 63.04 31.24 -33.62
CA LEU A 419 63.65 29.90 -33.66
C LEU A 419 63.89 29.39 -35.10
N ILE A 420 63.04 29.79 -36.06
CA ILE A 420 63.19 29.43 -37.47
C ILE A 420 64.35 30.20 -38.15
N GLN A 421 64.72 31.40 -37.67
CA GLN A 421 65.84 32.17 -38.22
C GLN A 421 67.22 31.84 -37.59
N VAL A 422 67.29 30.98 -36.57
CA VAL A 422 68.55 30.66 -35.84
C VAL A 422 69.06 29.25 -36.15
N GLN A 423 68.67 28.66 -37.29
CA GLN A 423 69.31 27.44 -37.79
C GLN A 423 70.32 27.79 -38.91
N PRO A 424 71.60 28.06 -38.59
CA PRO A 424 72.64 28.20 -39.60
C PRO A 424 73.03 26.82 -40.15
N SER A 425 73.18 26.79 -41.47
CA SER A 425 73.74 25.73 -42.28
C SER A 425 75.08 25.21 -41.72
N THR A 426 75.13 23.91 -41.40
CA THR A 426 76.39 23.16 -41.24
C THR A 426 76.29 21.83 -41.98
N SER A 427 76.86 21.79 -43.19
CA SER A 427 77.16 20.59 -43.97
C SER A 427 78.29 20.92 -44.94
N GLN A 428 79.51 20.58 -44.51
CA GLN A 428 80.68 20.10 -45.28
C GLN A 428 81.00 20.72 -46.65
N ALA A 429 82.16 21.39 -46.71
CA ALA A 429 83.31 20.92 -47.49
C ALA A 429 84.53 20.87 -46.57
#